data_AF-A0A5J4TCR1-F1
#
_entry.id   AF-A0A5J4TCR1-F1
#
_cell.length_a   1.000
_cell.length_b   1.000
_cell.length_c   1.000
_cell.angle_alpha   90.00
_cell.angle_beta   90.00
_cell.angle_gamma   90.00
#
_symmetry.space_group_name_H-M   'P 1'
#
loop_
_entity.id
_entity.type
_entity.pdbx_description
1 polymer ?
#
loop_
_entity_poly.entity_id
_entity_poly.type
_entity_poly.pdbx_seq_one_letter_code
_entity_poly.pdbx_strand_id
1 'polypeptide(L)' 'MASTASTTQIVSNNESLTIGQYNGFEIIVREKDGFINATKLVQIINEREHTNKQIKKIVQSIINHVRGTYVHKELLNIV' A
#
# COMPACT_ATOMS: atom_id res chain seq x y z
N MET A 1 1.48 -25.95 -10.83
CA MET A 1 1.92 -25.43 -9.52
C MET A 1 1.77 -23.92 -9.57
N ALA A 2 0.93 -23.34 -8.69
CA ALA A 2 0.64 -21.91 -8.70
C ALA A 2 1.81 -21.12 -8.11
N SER A 3 2.28 -20.12 -8.84
CA SER A 3 3.35 -19.20 -8.42
C SER A 3 2.84 -18.31 -7.28
N THR A 4 3.23 -18.63 -6.04
CA THR A 4 3.02 -17.74 -4.89
C THR A 4 3.99 -16.57 -5.01
N ALA A 5 3.48 -15.39 -5.39
CA ALA A 5 4.24 -14.16 -5.36
C ALA A 5 4.79 -13.93 -3.93
N SER A 6 6.07 -13.59 -3.81
CA SER A 6 6.72 -13.29 -2.54
C SER A 6 5.94 -12.23 -1.79
N THR A 7 5.28 -12.64 -0.71
CA THR A 7 4.39 -11.82 0.08
C THR A 7 5.11 -11.49 1.38
N THR A 8 5.63 -10.26 1.53
CA THR A 8 6.26 -9.84 2.79
C THR A 8 5.16 -9.60 3.82
N GLN A 9 5.12 -10.43 4.88
CA GLN A 9 4.21 -10.26 6.00
C GLN A 9 4.75 -9.22 6.99
N ILE A 10 3.88 -8.30 7.41
CA ILE A 10 4.15 -7.24 8.37
C ILE A 10 3.11 -7.36 9.48
N VAL A 11 3.56 -7.49 10.73
CA VAL A 11 2.68 -7.47 11.89
C VAL A 11 2.69 -6.07 12.50
N SER A 12 1.52 -5.44 12.62
CA SER A 12 1.38 -4.12 13.23
C SER A 12 0.06 -4.02 13.98
N ASN A 13 0.09 -3.49 15.21
CA ASN A 13 -1.11 -3.31 16.04
C ASN A 13 -1.99 -4.57 16.14
N ASN A 14 -1.36 -5.74 16.29
CA ASN A 14 -2.03 -7.05 16.31
C ASN A 14 -2.80 -7.40 15.02
N GLU A 15 -2.55 -6.71 13.92
CA GLU A 15 -3.06 -7.04 12.59
C GLU A 15 -1.93 -7.61 11.72
N SER A 16 -2.27 -8.65 10.96
CA SER A 16 -1.43 -9.16 9.87
C SER A 16 -1.69 -8.35 8.60
N LEU A 17 -0.62 -7.76 8.08
CA LEU A 17 -0.60 -6.97 6.87
C LEU A 17 0.35 -7.65 5.89
N THR A 18 0.01 -7.56 4.62
CA THR A 18 0.76 -8.21 3.55
C THR A 18 1.01 -7.19 2.46
N ILE A 19 2.21 -7.23 1.86
CA ILE A 19 2.48 -6.50 0.63
C ILE A 19 1.97 -7.35 -0.55
N GLY A 20 0.94 -6.85 -1.23
CA GLY A 20 0.30 -7.51 -2.38
C GLY A 20 0.18 -6.58 -3.58
N GLN A 21 -0.39 -7.07 -4.68
CA GLN A 21 -0.60 -6.30 -5.90
C GLN A 21 -2.06 -5.87 -6.06
N TYR A 22 -2.29 -4.59 -6.35
CA TYR A 22 -3.61 -4.04 -6.71
C TYR A 22 -3.49 -3.10 -7.90
N ASN A 23 -4.23 -3.36 -8.99
CA ASN A 23 -4.22 -2.56 -10.22
C ASN A 23 -2.80 -2.22 -10.74
N GLY A 24 -1.85 -3.14 -10.60
CA GLY A 24 -0.45 -2.95 -11.02
C GLY A 24 0.44 -2.15 -10.06
N PHE A 25 -0.04 -1.87 -8.84
CA PHE A 25 0.72 -1.23 -7.77
C PHE A 25 0.96 -2.19 -6.60
N GLU A 26 2.19 -2.23 -6.13
CA GLU A 26 2.56 -2.93 -4.91
C GLU A 26 2.06 -2.12 -3.71
N ILE A 27 1.14 -2.71 -2.95
CA ILE A 27 0.36 -2.02 -1.93
C ILE A 27 0.16 -2.90 -0.70
N ILE A 28 -0.10 -2.26 0.44
CA ILE A 28 -0.39 -2.96 1.69
C ILE A 28 -1.86 -3.37 1.71
N VAL A 29 -2.07 -4.65 1.95
CA VAL A 29 -3.37 -5.29 2.10
C VAL A 29 -3.47 -5.84 3.52
N ARG A 30 -4.58 -5.57 4.20
CA ARG A 30 -4.85 -6.15 5.52
C ARG A 30 -5.47 -7.53 5.36
N GLU A 31 -4.87 -8.54 5.98
CA GLU A 31 -5.27 -9.93 5.75
C GLU A 31 -6.66 -10.27 6.33
N LYS A 32 -7.07 -9.60 7.41
CA LYS A 32 -8.33 -9.86 8.10
C LYS A 32 -9.57 -9.65 7.22
N ASP A 33 -9.55 -8.62 6.37
CA ASP A 33 -10.72 -8.18 5.60
C ASP A 33 -10.41 -7.82 4.13
N GLY A 34 -9.14 -7.92 3.71
CA GLY A 34 -8.72 -7.60 2.35
C GLY A 34 -8.74 -6.11 2.01
N PHE A 35 -8.83 -5.23 3.01
CA PHE A 35 -8.83 -3.78 2.77
C PHE A 35 -7.45 -3.31 2.32
N ILE A 36 -7.43 -2.28 1.49
CA ILE A 36 -6.22 -1.75 0.85
C ILE A 36 -5.85 -0.41 1.48
N ASN A 37 -4.57 -0.18 1.75
CA ASN A 37 -4.07 1.10 2.23
C ASN A 37 -4.13 2.17 1.12
N ALA A 38 -5.23 2.94 1.08
CA ALA A 38 -5.46 3.96 0.06
C ALA A 38 -4.46 5.13 0.17
N THR A 39 -3.97 5.45 1.37
CA THR A 39 -2.96 6.49 1.58
C THR A 39 -1.67 6.16 0.83
N LYS A 40 -1.21 4.91 0.93
CA LYS A 40 -0.01 4.44 0.23
C LYS A 40 -0.22 4.40 -1.29
N LEU A 41 -1.43 4.04 -1.76
CA LEU A 41 -1.77 4.02 -3.18
C LEU A 41 -1.68 5.42 -3.80
N VAL A 42 -2.32 6.41 -3.18
CA VAL A 42 -2.28 7.82 -3.61
C VAL A 42 -0.86 8.36 -3.58
N GLN A 43 -0.05 7.96 -2.59
CA GLN A 43 1.36 8.33 -2.57
C GLN A 43 2.10 7.79 -3.78
N ILE A 44 2.00 6.49 -4.09
CA ILE A 44 2.70 5.88 -5.22
C ILE A 44 2.30 6.55 -6.54
N ILE A 45 1.01 6.78 -6.78
CA ILE A 45 0.51 7.46 -7.99
C ILE A 45 1.11 8.86 -8.10
N ASN A 46 1.05 9.66 -7.03
CA ASN A 46 1.62 11.01 -7.01
C ASN A 46 3.15 11.04 -7.18
N GLU A 47 3.86 9.98 -6.77
CA GLU A 47 5.30 9.81 -6.93
C GLU A 47 5.67 9.58 -8.40
N ARG A 48 4.90 8.71 -9.08
CA ARG A 48 5.08 8.43 -10.52
C ARG A 48 4.84 9.68 -11.36
N GLU A 49 3.84 10.50 -11.01
CA GLU A 49 3.49 11.72 -11.77
C GLU A 49 4.41 12.93 -11.48
N HIS A 50 5.05 13.01 -10.30
CA HIS A 50 5.81 14.20 -9.90
C HIS A 50 7.12 13.87 -9.17
N THR A 51 8.21 13.79 -9.94
CA THR A 51 9.58 13.51 -9.47
C THR A 51 10.14 14.55 -8.47
N ASN A 52 9.63 15.79 -8.41
CA ASN A 52 10.12 16.82 -7.47
C ASN A 52 9.54 16.72 -6.03
N LYS A 53 8.55 15.87 -5.78
CA LYS A 53 8.01 15.62 -4.42
C LYS A 53 8.91 14.70 -3.56
N GLN A 54 9.98 14.15 -4.14
CA GLN A 54 10.83 13.10 -3.54
C GLN A 54 11.46 13.51 -2.19
N ILE A 55 11.95 14.76 -2.04
CA ILE A 55 12.65 15.20 -0.82
C ILE A 55 11.70 15.29 0.40
N LYS A 56 10.48 15.83 0.24
CA LYS A 56 9.47 15.87 1.33
C LYS A 56 8.95 14.46 1.69
N LYS A 57 9.00 13.52 0.75
CA LYS A 57 8.51 12.14 0.90
C LYS A 57 9.48 11.23 1.65
N ILE A 58 10.79 11.41 1.49
CA ILE A 58 11.81 10.61 2.22
C ILE A 58 11.58 10.71 3.74
N VAL A 59 11.34 11.91 4.26
CA VAL A 59 11.10 12.15 5.70
C VAL A 59 9.79 11.51 6.18
N GLN A 60 8.73 11.53 5.36
CA GLN A 60 7.44 10.93 5.71
C GLN A 60 7.41 9.39 5.54
N SER A 61 8.18 8.87 4.58
CA SER A 61 8.27 7.45 4.23
C SER A 61 8.90 6.60 5.34
N ILE A 62 9.76 7.20 6.16
CA ILE A 62 10.38 6.52 7.31
C ILE A 62 9.34 6.32 8.45
N ILE A 63 8.32 7.18 8.53
CA ILE A 63 7.42 7.26 9.70
C ILE A 63 6.13 6.44 9.52
N ASN A 64 5.70 6.13 8.29
CA ASN A 64 4.37 5.55 8.02
C ASN A 64 4.39 4.35 7.06
N HIS A 65 5.12 3.27 7.38
CA HIS A 65 5.14 2.13 6.46
C HIS A 65 3.76 1.46 6.33
N VAL A 66 3.01 1.31 7.43
CA VAL A 66 1.69 0.64 7.48
C VAL A 66 0.52 1.55 7.89
N ARG A 67 0.80 2.77 8.35
CA ARG A 67 -0.22 3.73 8.79
C ARG A 67 -0.92 4.36 7.58
N GLY A 68 -2.23 4.55 7.67
CA GLY A 68 -3.02 5.16 6.62
C GLY A 68 -4.50 4.78 6.70
N THR A 69 -5.29 5.27 5.74
CA THR A 69 -6.69 4.90 5.58
C THR A 69 -6.80 3.62 4.77
N TYR A 70 -7.52 2.63 5.31
CA TYR A 70 -7.83 1.37 4.65
C TYR A 70 -9.23 1.41 4.06
N VAL A 71 -9.36 1.06 2.79
CA VAL A 71 -10.62 1.13 2.04
C VAL A 71 -10.91 -0.21 1.38
N HIS A 72 -12.18 -0.59 1.30
CA HIS A 72 -12.60 -1.77 0.57
C HIS A 72 -12.26 -1.63 -0.91
N LYS A 73 -11.68 -2.68 -1.51
CA LYS A 73 -11.16 -2.65 -2.89
C LYS A 73 -12.21 -2.21 -3.93
N GLU A 74 -13.48 -2.55 -3.73
CA GLU A 74 -14.57 -2.20 -4.65
C GLU A 74 -14.90 -0.69 -4.67
N LEU A 75 -14.48 0.05 -3.65
CA LEU A 75 -14.63 1.51 -3.59
C LEU A 75 -13.46 2.24 -4.24
N LEU A 76 -12.38 1.53 -4.60
CA LEU A 76 -11.18 2.09 -5.19
C LEU A 76 -11.21 1.93 -6.71
N ASN A 77 -11.88 2.84 -7.40
CA ASN A 77 -11.84 2.91 -8.86
C ASN A 77 -10.66 3.78 -9.32
N ILE A 78 -9.66 3.18 -9.94
CA ILE A 78 -8.54 3.90 -10.58
C ILE A 78 -8.87 3.98 -12.08
N VAL A 79 -9.18 5.18 -12.56
CA VAL A 79 -9.52 5.50 -13.95
C VAL A 79 -8.40 6.23 -14.65
#